data_AF-A0A1Y0HJ86-F1
#
_entry.id   AF-A0A1Y0HJ86-F1
#
_cell.length_a   1.000
_cell.length_b   1.000
_cell.length_c   1.000
_cell.angle_alpha   90.00
_cell.angle_beta   90.00
_cell.angle_gamma   90.00
#
_symmetry.space_group_name_H-M   'P 1'
#
loop_
_entity.id
_entity.type
_entity.pdbx_description
1 polymer ?
#
loop_
_entity_poly.entity_id
_entity_poly.type
_entity_poly.pdbx_seq_one_letter_code
_entity_poly.pdbx_strand_id
1 'polypeptide(L)'
;MIDAYILLSGIVFFGTYGVYRVYKSSKEKTRIIESQKREPIYHEKTQDIKIEESEPEQVYPLQTHNIKYWLYTPSYSLRTYGLAGLYNDLVVKNLWLNEPFHSKFYEILMILDKNEFMIVDSNSKVITMNVRGRDNKITTSKSFQVFATRDIVVATFSNAMSDIVRFNQLDAQHIVVAICILLLEQSLHYQSQEVSEDMIKTILKDYEFTEDIYHITTLVKGKDEQLQFVDIAVKIAFQTSSTYAYNDSEVPKPLQLPTKLPQKVLKEV
;
A
#
# COMPACT_ATOMS: atom_id res chain seq x y z
N MET A 1 -14.21 -36.48 27.34
CA MET A 1 -13.65 -35.71 28.47
C MET A 1 -12.47 -34.83 28.07
N ILE A 2 -11.79 -35.08 26.94
CA ILE A 2 -10.62 -34.30 26.47
C ILE A 2 -11.04 -32.96 25.83
N ASP A 3 -12.20 -32.89 25.18
CA ASP A 3 -12.64 -31.68 24.45
C ASP A 3 -12.98 -30.48 25.35
N ALA A 4 -13.44 -30.74 26.58
CA ALA A 4 -13.72 -29.67 27.55
C ALA A 4 -12.44 -28.99 28.06
N TYR A 5 -11.33 -29.74 28.14
CA TYR A 5 -10.05 -29.23 28.64
C TYR A 5 -9.34 -28.33 27.62
N ILE A 6 -9.52 -28.59 26.32
CA ILE A 6 -8.97 -27.77 25.22
C ILE A 6 -9.71 -26.44 25.11
N LEU A 7 -11.04 -26.44 25.29
CA LEU A 7 -11.83 -25.21 25.34
C LEU A 7 -11.51 -24.36 26.57
N LEU A 8 -11.34 -24.98 27.74
CA LEU A 8 -10.98 -24.27 28.97
C LEU A 8 -9.54 -23.71 28.91
N SER A 9 -8.58 -24.45 28.32
CA SER A 9 -7.21 -23.96 28.17
C SER A 9 -7.13 -22.80 27.17
N GLY A 10 -7.91 -22.84 26.08
CA GLY A 10 -8.01 -21.74 25.12
C GLY A 10 -8.53 -20.44 25.72
N ILE A 11 -9.58 -20.52 26.57
CA ILE A 11 -10.16 -19.34 27.24
C ILE A 11 -9.18 -18.73 28.26
N VAL A 12 -8.43 -19.56 28.99
CA VAL A 12 -7.42 -19.08 29.95
C VAL A 12 -6.23 -18.44 29.24
N PHE A 13 -5.78 -18.99 28.11
CA PHE A 13 -4.71 -18.39 27.31
C PHE A 13 -5.16 -17.05 26.68
N PHE A 14 -6.40 -16.97 26.18
CA PHE A 14 -6.92 -15.72 25.61
C PHE A 14 -7.12 -14.64 26.68
N GLY A 15 -7.66 -15.00 27.85
CA GLY A 15 -7.86 -14.06 28.96
C GLY A 15 -6.54 -13.51 29.51
N THR A 16 -5.53 -14.38 29.69
CA THR A 16 -4.21 -13.95 30.18
C THR A 16 -3.46 -13.11 29.15
N TYR A 17 -3.59 -13.41 27.85
CA TYR A 17 -3.02 -12.61 26.78
C TYR A 17 -3.68 -11.22 26.66
N GLY A 18 -5.01 -11.13 26.80
CA GLY A 18 -5.73 -9.86 26.81
C GLY A 18 -5.29 -8.94 27.96
N VAL A 19 -5.16 -9.49 29.17
CA VAL A 19 -4.67 -8.74 30.34
C VAL A 19 -3.22 -8.30 30.16
N TYR A 20 -2.36 -9.17 29.59
CA TYR A 20 -0.97 -8.83 29.28
C TYR A 20 -0.87 -7.67 28.27
N ARG A 21 -1.71 -7.66 27.22
CA ARG A 21 -1.73 -6.60 26.20
C ARG A 21 -2.14 -5.24 26.79
N VAL A 22 -3.15 -5.23 27.65
CA VAL A 22 -3.61 -4.01 28.36
C VAL A 22 -2.54 -3.52 29.33
N TYR A 23 -1.88 -4.43 30.06
CA TYR A 23 -0.79 -4.07 30.97
C TYR A 23 0.43 -3.50 30.23
N LYS A 24 0.81 -4.08 29.08
CA LYS A 24 1.90 -3.57 28.23
C LYS A 24 1.59 -2.16 27.71
N SER A 25 0.37 -1.94 27.20
CA SER A 25 -0.08 -0.63 26.72
C SER A 25 -0.10 0.44 27.82
N SER A 26 -0.50 0.06 29.05
CA SER A 26 -0.48 0.97 30.20
C SER A 26 0.95 1.33 30.62
N LYS A 27 1.86 0.36 30.66
CA LYS A 27 3.27 0.57 31.02
C LYS A 27 4.03 1.45 30.00
N GLU A 28 3.65 1.36 28.71
CA GLU A 28 4.20 2.19 27.64
C GLU A 28 3.74 3.66 27.77
N LYS A 29 2.45 3.89 28.10
CA LYS A 29 1.94 5.23 28.41
C LYS A 29 2.59 5.85 29.65
N THR A 30 2.81 5.07 30.71
CA THR A 30 3.48 5.58 31.92
C THR A 30 4.95 5.90 31.65
N ARG A 31 5.65 5.13 30.79
CA ARG A 31 7.02 5.44 30.38
C ARG A 31 7.13 6.73 29.56
N ILE A 32 6.17 6.99 28.66
CA ILE A 32 6.12 8.22 27.86
C ILE A 32 5.89 9.45 28.76
N ILE A 33 5.02 9.32 29.77
CA ILE A 33 4.75 10.38 30.76
C ILE A 33 5.95 10.58 31.70
N GLU A 34 6.65 9.51 32.10
CA GLU A 34 7.89 9.61 32.89
C GLU A 34 9.07 10.17 32.08
N SER A 35 9.17 9.91 30.77
CA SER A 35 10.20 10.53 29.91
C SER A 35 9.92 12.01 29.64
N GLN A 36 8.66 12.44 29.56
CA GLN A 36 8.29 13.85 29.48
C GLN A 36 8.49 14.60 30.81
N LYS A 37 8.49 13.89 31.96
CA LYS A 37 8.80 14.46 33.29
C LYS A 37 10.30 14.53 33.60
N ARG A 38 11.17 13.97 32.75
CA ARG A 38 12.62 13.84 32.97
C ARG A 38 13.46 14.75 32.07
N GLU A 39 12.88 15.78 31.47
CA GLU A 39 13.70 16.93 31.03
C GLU A 39 14.06 17.78 32.26
N PRO A 40 15.35 17.99 32.57
CA PRO A 40 15.74 18.76 33.74
C PRO A 40 15.44 20.25 33.53
N ILE A 41 14.46 20.75 34.27
CA ILE A 41 14.36 22.18 34.60
C ILE A 41 15.56 22.51 35.49
N TYR A 42 16.54 23.23 34.94
CA TYR A 42 17.62 23.83 35.71
C TYR A 42 17.05 24.94 36.61
N HIS A 43 16.83 24.66 37.89
CA HIS A 43 16.72 25.70 38.91
C HIS A 43 18.12 26.03 39.42
N GLU A 44 18.71 27.06 38.84
CA GLU A 44 19.93 27.67 39.35
C GLU A 44 19.61 28.59 40.53
N LYS A 45 20.44 28.50 41.57
CA LYS A 45 20.34 29.26 42.83
C LYS A 45 20.41 30.76 42.55
N THR A 46 19.51 31.50 43.18
CA THR A 46 19.58 32.96 43.28
C THR A 46 20.90 33.37 43.95
N GLN A 47 21.82 33.90 43.15
CA GLN A 47 22.87 34.82 43.59
C GLN A 47 22.70 36.09 42.74
N ASP A 48 22.61 37.22 43.43
CA ASP A 48 22.50 38.54 42.82
C ASP A 48 23.70 38.80 41.89
N ILE A 49 23.47 38.69 40.59
CA ILE A 49 24.40 39.10 39.55
C ILE A 49 23.71 40.21 38.76
N LYS A 50 24.32 41.40 38.76
CA LYS A 50 23.92 42.53 37.93
C LYS A 50 23.87 42.09 36.46
N ILE A 51 22.68 42.10 35.87
CA ILE A 51 22.48 41.81 34.46
C ILE A 51 22.88 43.08 33.69
N GLU A 52 23.97 42.98 32.94
CA GLU A 52 24.30 43.90 31.85
C GLU A 52 23.43 43.46 30.65
N GLU A 53 22.65 44.39 30.07
CA GLU A 53 21.72 44.12 28.96
C GLU A 53 22.49 43.55 27.75
N SER A 54 22.43 42.23 27.53
CA SER A 54 22.86 41.63 26.28
C SER A 54 21.75 41.80 25.24
N GLU A 55 22.12 42.32 24.06
CA GLU A 55 21.24 42.49 22.91
C GLU A 55 20.44 41.20 22.63
N PRO A 56 19.15 41.30 22.28
CA PRO A 56 18.30 40.13 22.12
C PRO A 56 18.84 39.22 21.01
N GLU A 57 19.04 37.94 21.33
CA GLU A 57 19.35 36.91 20.35
C GLU A 57 18.34 36.97 19.20
N GLN A 58 18.84 37.23 17.98
CA GLN A 58 18.03 37.20 16.78
C GLN A 58 17.46 35.79 16.62
N VAL A 59 16.18 35.63 16.95
CA VAL A 59 15.40 34.44 16.58
C VAL A 59 15.29 34.45 15.06
N TYR A 60 16.17 33.70 14.39
CA TYR A 60 16.07 33.50 12.95
C TYR A 60 14.76 32.78 12.65
N PRO A 61 13.83 33.36 11.88
CA PRO A 61 12.68 32.63 11.41
C PRO A 61 13.17 31.51 10.48
N LEU A 62 12.95 30.24 10.84
CA LEU A 62 13.11 29.11 9.93
C LEU A 62 12.23 29.39 8.70
N GLN A 63 12.85 29.64 7.55
CA GLN A 63 12.16 29.83 6.27
C GLN A 63 11.53 28.50 5.84
N THR A 64 10.32 28.22 6.32
CA THR A 64 9.52 27.03 5.97
C THR A 64 9.03 27.02 4.51
N HIS A 65 9.30 28.07 3.76
CA HIS A 65 8.75 28.33 2.43
C HIS A 65 9.53 27.63 1.31
N ASN A 66 10.69 27.03 1.63
CA ASN A 66 11.60 26.38 0.67
C ASN A 66 12.03 24.98 1.15
N ILE A 67 11.14 24.20 1.76
CA ILE A 67 11.49 22.83 2.15
C ILE A 67 11.48 21.98 0.88
N LYS A 68 12.67 21.50 0.50
CA LYS A 68 12.85 20.61 -0.64
C LYS A 68 12.85 19.15 -0.21
N TYR A 69 12.11 18.34 -0.94
CA TYR A 69 11.99 16.90 -0.70
C TYR A 69 12.62 16.09 -1.84
N TRP A 70 13.25 14.98 -1.50
CA TRP A 70 13.73 14.01 -2.48
C TRP A 70 12.57 13.16 -2.98
N LEU A 71 12.10 13.45 -4.20
CA LEU A 71 10.92 12.80 -4.78
C LEU A 71 11.24 12.11 -6.09
N TYR A 72 10.49 11.05 -6.40
CA TYR A 72 10.49 10.50 -7.75
C TYR A 72 9.78 11.47 -8.70
N THR A 73 10.12 11.39 -9.99
CA THR A 73 9.39 12.12 -11.02
C THR A 73 8.49 11.16 -11.79
N PRO A 74 7.21 11.00 -11.36
CA PRO A 74 6.32 10.03 -11.97
C PRO A 74 6.07 10.31 -13.45
N SER A 75 5.98 11.59 -13.86
CA SER A 75 5.74 11.98 -15.26
C SER A 75 6.81 11.51 -16.26
N TYR A 76 8.05 11.25 -15.82
CA TYR A 76 9.10 10.73 -16.69
C TYR A 76 9.14 9.20 -16.74
N SER A 77 8.64 8.51 -15.70
CA SER A 77 8.84 7.07 -15.52
C SER A 77 7.57 6.24 -15.66
N LEU A 78 6.40 6.86 -15.44
CA LEU A 78 5.09 6.24 -15.57
C LEU A 78 4.41 6.79 -16.84
N ARG A 79 3.95 5.88 -17.70
CA ARG A 79 3.22 6.20 -18.92
C ARG A 79 1.77 6.59 -18.62
N THR A 80 1.19 6.02 -17.56
CA THR A 80 -0.21 6.21 -17.18
C THR A 80 -0.35 7.43 -16.26
N TYR A 81 -1.05 8.47 -16.73
CA TYR A 81 -1.34 9.67 -15.94
C TYR A 81 -2.05 9.38 -14.61
N GLY A 82 -2.94 8.38 -14.57
CA GLY A 82 -3.65 7.98 -13.37
C GLY A 82 -2.72 7.51 -12.25
N LEU A 83 -1.72 6.68 -12.55
CA LEU A 83 -0.74 6.21 -11.57
C LEU A 83 0.20 7.33 -11.11
N ALA A 84 0.54 8.26 -12.01
CA ALA A 84 1.30 9.45 -11.65
C ALA A 84 0.52 10.37 -10.69
N GLY A 85 -0.78 10.56 -10.95
CA GLY A 85 -1.69 11.28 -10.07
C GLY A 85 -1.80 10.60 -8.71
N LEU A 86 -1.98 9.28 -8.70
CA LEU A 86 -2.05 8.48 -7.48
C LEU A 86 -0.80 8.63 -6.60
N TYR A 87 0.40 8.62 -7.19
CA TYR A 87 1.63 8.89 -6.44
C TYR A 87 1.61 10.28 -5.80
N ASN A 88 1.19 11.31 -6.52
CA ASN A 88 1.11 12.66 -5.97
C ASN A 88 0.06 12.75 -4.85
N ASP A 89 -1.09 12.09 -5.02
CA ASP A 89 -2.19 12.13 -4.06
C ASP A 89 -1.87 11.37 -2.77
N LEU A 90 -1.20 10.23 -2.84
CA LEU A 90 -0.82 9.44 -1.67
C LEU A 90 0.47 9.91 -1.02
N VAL A 91 1.55 10.05 -1.81
CA VAL A 91 2.89 10.26 -1.27
C VAL A 91 3.18 11.74 -1.07
N VAL A 92 2.93 12.56 -2.08
CA VAL A 92 3.35 13.97 -2.06
C VAL A 92 2.44 14.79 -1.15
N LYS A 93 1.12 14.68 -1.30
CA LYS A 93 0.16 15.44 -0.47
C LYS A 93 0.21 15.07 1.01
N ASN A 94 0.44 13.79 1.33
CA ASN A 94 0.52 13.34 2.73
C ASN A 94 1.95 13.31 3.29
N LEU A 95 2.96 13.74 2.51
CA LEU A 95 4.38 13.73 2.88
C LEU A 95 4.89 12.35 3.36
N TRP A 96 4.42 11.26 2.75
CA TRP A 96 4.80 9.88 3.07
C TRP A 96 6.13 9.48 2.43
N LEU A 97 7.20 10.17 2.83
CA LEU A 97 8.55 10.05 2.26
C LEU A 97 9.46 9.09 3.02
N ASN A 98 8.92 8.42 4.05
CA ASN A 98 9.65 7.44 4.84
C ASN A 98 9.95 6.18 4.02
N GLU A 99 11.15 5.65 4.22
CA GLU A 99 11.55 4.34 3.70
C GLU A 99 11.20 3.25 4.72
N PRO A 100 10.95 2.01 4.28
CA PRO A 100 11.00 1.51 2.89
C PRO A 100 9.75 1.77 2.04
N PHE A 101 8.69 2.36 2.62
CA PHE A 101 7.40 2.55 1.94
C PHE A 101 7.53 3.37 0.66
N HIS A 102 8.19 4.53 0.69
CA HIS A 102 8.26 5.45 -0.44
C HIS A 102 8.84 4.76 -1.69
N SER A 103 9.96 4.06 -1.56
CA SER A 103 10.56 3.34 -2.68
C SER A 103 9.74 2.13 -3.11
N LYS A 104 9.23 1.34 -2.16
CA LYS A 104 8.45 0.14 -2.48
C LYS A 104 7.13 0.46 -3.18
N PHE A 105 6.41 1.47 -2.70
CA PHE A 105 5.17 1.91 -3.34
C PHE A 105 5.43 2.39 -4.77
N TYR A 106 6.48 3.18 -4.99
CA TYR A 106 6.84 3.62 -6.33
C TYR A 106 7.23 2.46 -7.27
N GLU A 107 7.93 1.46 -6.75
CA GLU A 107 8.23 0.21 -7.46
C GLU A 107 6.96 -0.51 -7.93
N ILE A 108 5.98 -0.66 -7.03
CA ILE A 108 4.67 -1.27 -7.34
C ILE A 108 3.96 -0.51 -8.46
N LEU A 109 3.95 0.83 -8.40
CA LEU A 109 3.36 1.65 -9.46
C LEU A 109 4.07 1.45 -10.81
N MET A 110 5.40 1.31 -10.83
CA MET A 110 6.15 1.02 -12.05
C MET A 110 5.81 -0.37 -12.60
N ILE A 111 5.63 -1.36 -11.74
CA ILE A 111 5.24 -2.72 -12.13
C ILE A 111 3.84 -2.69 -12.75
N LEU A 112 2.89 -1.99 -12.13
CA LEU A 112 1.53 -1.82 -12.66
C LEU A 112 1.50 -1.06 -14.00
N ASP A 113 2.41 -0.12 -14.23
CA ASP A 113 2.45 0.69 -15.45
C ASP A 113 3.11 -0.06 -16.63
N LYS A 114 4.19 -0.79 -16.36
CA LYS A 114 4.98 -1.49 -17.39
C LYS A 114 4.34 -2.79 -17.85
N ASN A 115 3.53 -3.40 -16.99
CA ASN A 115 2.88 -4.66 -17.26
C ASN A 115 1.38 -4.43 -17.47
N GLU A 116 0.83 -4.97 -18.54
CA GLU A 116 -0.59 -4.82 -18.85
C GLU A 116 -1.38 -5.90 -18.10
N PHE A 117 -1.43 -5.76 -16.76
CA PHE A 117 -2.26 -6.62 -15.92
C PHE A 117 -3.74 -6.39 -16.19
N MET A 118 -4.49 -7.48 -16.22
CA MET A 118 -5.91 -7.47 -16.56
C MET A 118 -6.72 -8.25 -15.56
N ILE A 119 -7.91 -7.77 -15.21
CA ILE A 119 -8.88 -8.50 -14.37
C ILE A 119 -10.07 -8.87 -15.25
N VAL A 120 -10.47 -10.14 -15.26
CA VAL A 120 -11.63 -10.58 -16.04
C VAL A 120 -12.89 -9.94 -15.47
N ASP A 121 -13.72 -9.35 -16.34
CA ASP A 121 -15.05 -8.93 -15.93
C ASP A 121 -15.93 -10.16 -15.71
N SER A 122 -16.43 -10.31 -14.48
CA SER A 122 -17.31 -11.43 -14.08
C SER A 122 -18.64 -11.45 -14.85
N ASN A 123 -19.06 -10.31 -15.41
CA ASN A 123 -20.27 -10.21 -16.23
C ASN A 123 -19.99 -10.38 -17.73
N SER A 124 -18.72 -10.55 -18.13
CA SER A 124 -18.35 -10.69 -19.53
C SER A 124 -18.92 -11.96 -20.14
N LYS A 125 -19.47 -11.83 -21.36
CA LYS A 125 -19.73 -12.99 -22.21
C LYS A 125 -18.43 -13.44 -22.86
N VAL A 126 -18.16 -14.75 -22.81
CA VAL A 126 -16.97 -15.34 -23.45
C VAL A 126 -17.35 -15.88 -24.82
N ILE A 127 -16.74 -15.36 -25.88
CA ILE A 127 -16.88 -15.86 -27.24
C ILE A 127 -15.73 -16.85 -27.47
N THR A 128 -16.05 -18.11 -27.72
CA THR A 128 -15.05 -19.14 -28.03
C THR A 128 -15.13 -19.52 -29.50
N MET A 129 -14.03 -19.38 -30.22
CA MET A 129 -13.89 -19.76 -31.62
C MET A 129 -12.94 -20.96 -31.72
N ASN A 130 -13.40 -22.02 -32.37
CA ASN A 130 -12.59 -23.19 -32.67
C ASN A 130 -12.31 -23.22 -34.17
N VAL A 131 -11.05 -23.06 -34.55
CA VAL A 131 -10.60 -23.08 -35.95
C VAL A 131 -9.81 -24.35 -36.20
N ARG A 132 -10.14 -25.08 -37.26
CA ARG A 132 -9.39 -26.26 -37.69
C ARG A 132 -8.44 -25.87 -38.81
N GLY A 133 -7.14 -26.00 -38.56
CA GLY A 133 -6.08 -25.75 -39.53
C GLY A 133 -6.02 -26.80 -40.64
N ARG A 134 -5.25 -26.52 -41.69
CA ARG A 134 -4.99 -27.48 -42.79
C ARG A 134 -4.25 -28.74 -42.32
N ASP A 135 -3.56 -28.65 -41.19
CA ASP A 135 -2.90 -29.75 -40.50
C ASP A 135 -3.86 -30.56 -39.61
N ASN A 136 -5.18 -30.31 -39.71
CA ASN A 136 -6.24 -30.92 -38.91
C ASN A 136 -6.13 -30.64 -37.41
N LYS A 137 -5.27 -29.71 -36.97
CA LYS A 137 -5.20 -29.27 -35.58
C LYS A 137 -6.28 -28.25 -35.29
N ILE A 138 -6.87 -28.34 -34.10
CA ILE A 138 -7.87 -27.38 -33.61
C ILE A 138 -7.15 -26.34 -32.76
N THR A 139 -7.29 -25.08 -33.12
CA THR A 139 -6.88 -23.93 -32.32
C THR A 139 -8.13 -23.29 -31.74
N THR A 140 -8.17 -23.14 -30.42
CA THR A 140 -9.23 -22.46 -29.71
C THR A 140 -8.76 -21.05 -29.34
N SER A 141 -9.59 -20.06 -29.62
CA SER A 141 -9.39 -18.68 -29.19
C SER A 141 -10.64 -18.22 -28.45
N LYS A 142 -10.46 -17.59 -27.29
CA LYS A 142 -11.51 -16.97 -26.51
C LYS A 142 -11.33 -15.47 -26.52
N SER A 143 -12.44 -14.76 -26.66
CA SER A 143 -12.50 -13.31 -26.47
C SER A 143 -13.51 -12.97 -25.39
N PHE A 144 -13.14 -12.04 -24.51
CA PHE A 144 -13.93 -11.58 -23.39
C PHE A 144 -13.52 -10.16 -22.99
N GLN A 145 -14.31 -9.54 -22.12
CA GLN A 145 -14.06 -8.21 -21.57
C GLN A 145 -13.21 -8.29 -20.31
N VAL A 146 -12.27 -7.37 -20.20
CA VAL A 146 -11.36 -7.25 -19.06
C VAL A 146 -11.24 -5.80 -18.60
N PHE A 147 -10.97 -5.61 -17.32
CA PHE A 147 -10.53 -4.35 -16.75
C PHE A 147 -9.00 -4.28 -16.79
N ALA A 148 -8.43 -3.11 -17.05
CA ALA A 148 -7.02 -2.88 -16.80
C ALA A 148 -6.81 -2.73 -15.28
N THR A 149 -5.93 -3.55 -14.67
CA THR A 149 -5.71 -3.53 -13.21
C THR A 149 -5.30 -2.16 -12.71
N ARG A 150 -4.46 -1.44 -13.48
CA ARG A 150 -4.03 -0.07 -13.14
C ARG A 150 -5.20 0.90 -12.98
N ASP A 151 -6.24 0.77 -13.80
CA ASP A 151 -7.41 1.66 -13.77
C ASP A 151 -8.24 1.35 -12.51
N ILE A 152 -8.40 0.06 -12.18
CA ILE A 152 -9.05 -0.40 -10.96
C ILE A 152 -8.30 0.06 -9.71
N VAL A 153 -6.96 -0.01 -9.70
CA VAL A 153 -6.12 0.47 -8.60
C VAL A 153 -6.37 1.97 -8.36
N VAL A 154 -6.27 2.79 -9.41
CA VAL A 154 -6.49 4.24 -9.30
C VAL A 154 -7.90 4.54 -8.78
N ALA A 155 -8.93 3.94 -9.38
CA ALA A 155 -10.31 4.13 -8.97
C ALA A 155 -10.57 3.67 -7.52
N THR A 156 -9.97 2.55 -7.11
CA THR A 156 -10.08 2.05 -5.72
C THR A 156 -9.53 3.08 -4.75
N PHE A 157 -8.34 3.62 -5.00
CA PHE A 157 -7.76 4.63 -4.12
C PHE A 157 -8.53 5.94 -4.13
N SER A 158 -9.07 6.38 -5.27
CA SER A 158 -9.94 7.56 -5.32
C SER A 158 -11.16 7.42 -4.41
N ASN A 159 -11.69 6.20 -4.24
CA ASN A 159 -12.84 5.93 -3.38
C ASN A 159 -12.48 5.62 -1.92
N ALA A 160 -11.27 5.10 -1.66
CA ALA A 160 -10.84 4.68 -0.31
C ALA A 160 -10.00 5.74 0.42
N MET A 161 -9.52 6.79 -0.27
CA MET A 161 -8.52 7.71 0.27
C MET A 161 -8.93 8.33 1.62
N SER A 162 -10.16 8.81 1.73
CA SER A 162 -10.67 9.47 2.93
C SER A 162 -10.71 8.57 4.16
N ASP A 163 -10.82 7.26 3.96
CA ASP A 163 -10.85 6.28 5.04
C ASP A 163 -9.44 5.80 5.38
N ILE A 164 -8.56 5.64 4.38
CA ILE A 164 -7.15 5.28 4.57
C ILE A 164 -6.44 6.32 5.45
N VAL A 165 -6.62 7.62 5.17
CA VAL A 165 -5.93 8.70 5.91
C VAL A 165 -6.41 8.87 7.36
N ARG A 166 -7.47 8.16 7.79
CA ARG A 166 -7.92 8.15 9.19
C ARG A 166 -7.07 7.24 10.08
N PHE A 167 -6.36 6.30 9.49
CA PHE A 167 -5.41 5.46 10.21
C PHE A 167 -4.13 6.24 10.52
N ASN A 168 -3.33 5.74 11.46
CA ASN A 168 -1.99 6.28 11.63
C ASN A 168 -1.17 6.07 10.34
N GLN A 169 -0.14 6.88 10.14
CA GLN A 169 0.64 6.88 8.90
C GLN A 169 1.19 5.49 8.53
N LEU A 170 1.70 4.74 9.50
CA LEU A 170 2.29 3.42 9.25
C LEU A 170 1.22 2.41 8.79
N ASP A 171 0.10 2.33 9.51
CA ASP A 171 -1.01 1.44 9.16
C ASP A 171 -1.63 1.84 7.82
N ALA A 172 -1.81 3.14 7.57
CA ALA A 172 -2.31 3.66 6.29
C ALA A 172 -1.41 3.23 5.12
N GLN A 173 -0.09 3.32 5.28
CA GLN A 173 0.88 2.89 4.29
C GLN A 173 0.83 1.38 4.04
N HIS A 174 0.69 0.59 5.10
CA HIS A 174 0.56 -0.86 4.98
C HIS A 174 -0.75 -1.25 4.29
N ILE A 175 -1.86 -0.57 4.61
CA ILE A 175 -3.14 -0.75 3.92
C ILE A 175 -3.00 -0.43 2.43
N VAL A 176 -2.32 0.65 2.05
CA VAL A 176 -2.09 1.02 0.65
C VAL A 176 -1.35 -0.08 -0.10
N VAL A 177 -0.26 -0.59 0.48
CA VAL A 177 0.49 -1.70 -0.14
C VAL A 177 -0.40 -2.95 -0.23
N ALA A 178 -1.13 -3.29 0.83
CA ALA A 178 -2.03 -4.45 0.85
C ALA A 178 -3.13 -4.36 -0.22
N ILE A 179 -3.74 -3.19 -0.44
CA ILE A 179 -4.72 -2.96 -1.52
C ILE A 179 -4.09 -3.24 -2.89
N CYS A 180 -2.87 -2.76 -3.13
CA CYS A 180 -2.17 -3.02 -4.39
C CYS A 180 -1.93 -4.51 -4.60
N ILE A 181 -1.49 -5.22 -3.56
CA ILE A 181 -1.25 -6.66 -3.60
C ILE A 181 -2.56 -7.42 -3.85
N LEU A 182 -3.64 -7.09 -3.14
CA LEU A 182 -4.97 -7.68 -3.35
C LEU A 182 -5.44 -7.56 -4.80
N LEU A 183 -5.29 -6.39 -5.41
CA LEU A 183 -5.69 -6.15 -6.79
C LEU A 183 -4.76 -6.84 -7.80
N LEU A 184 -3.46 -6.97 -7.48
CA LEU A 184 -2.52 -7.75 -8.27
C LEU A 184 -2.82 -9.25 -8.21
N GLU A 185 -3.16 -9.79 -7.05
CA GLU A 185 -3.59 -11.20 -6.89
C GLU A 185 -4.83 -11.52 -7.73
N GLN A 186 -5.75 -10.56 -7.86
CA GLN A 186 -6.94 -10.71 -8.72
C GLN A 186 -6.62 -10.56 -10.22
N SER A 187 -5.44 -10.04 -10.55
CA SER A 187 -5.05 -9.81 -11.93
C SER A 187 -4.47 -11.05 -12.58
N LEU A 188 -4.79 -11.20 -13.86
CA LEU A 188 -4.14 -12.11 -14.77
C LEU A 188 -2.97 -11.37 -15.42
N HIS A 189 -1.85 -12.06 -15.52
CA HIS A 189 -0.75 -11.67 -16.38
C HIS A 189 -0.74 -12.55 -17.63
N TYR A 190 -0.36 -11.98 -18.77
CA TYR A 190 -0.42 -12.61 -20.10
C TYR A 190 -0.18 -14.14 -20.09
N GLN A 191 -1.26 -14.88 -20.34
CA GLN A 191 -1.35 -16.34 -20.50
C GLN A 191 -0.93 -17.26 -19.33
N SER A 192 -0.52 -16.76 -18.15
CA SER A 192 -0.41 -17.63 -16.97
C SER A 192 -1.69 -17.61 -16.16
N GLN A 193 -2.13 -18.78 -15.70
CA GLN A 193 -3.01 -18.84 -14.54
C GLN A 193 -2.29 -18.09 -13.42
N GLU A 194 -2.88 -16.97 -13.02
CA GLU A 194 -2.53 -16.14 -11.87
C GLU A 194 -1.20 -15.38 -12.01
N VAL A 195 -1.20 -14.13 -11.56
CA VAL A 195 0.02 -13.53 -10.99
C VAL A 195 0.53 -14.55 -9.97
N SER A 196 1.61 -15.27 -10.30
CA SER A 196 2.05 -16.37 -9.45
C SER A 196 2.35 -15.82 -8.05
N GLU A 197 2.11 -16.61 -7.00
CA GLU A 197 2.53 -16.23 -5.65
C GLU A 197 4.02 -15.82 -5.62
N ASP A 198 4.84 -16.42 -6.49
CA ASP A 198 6.24 -16.09 -6.67
C ASP A 198 6.45 -14.65 -7.15
N MET A 199 5.55 -14.10 -7.98
CA MET A 199 5.57 -12.70 -8.36
C MET A 199 5.33 -11.81 -7.14
N ILE A 200 4.26 -12.04 -6.36
CA ILE A 200 3.97 -11.23 -5.17
C ILE A 200 5.13 -11.30 -4.17
N LYS A 201 5.68 -12.49 -3.92
CA LYS A 201 6.88 -12.69 -3.10
C LYS A 201 8.09 -11.92 -3.65
N THR A 202 8.21 -11.83 -4.97
CA THR A 202 9.28 -11.04 -5.62
C THR A 202 9.07 -9.53 -5.46
N ILE A 203 7.85 -9.03 -5.58
CA ILE A 203 7.53 -7.60 -5.39
C ILE A 203 7.83 -7.17 -3.95
N LEU A 204 7.39 -7.97 -2.98
CA LEU A 204 7.57 -7.70 -1.56
C LEU A 204 8.94 -8.12 -1.04
N LYS A 205 9.82 -8.62 -1.92
CA LYS A 205 11.17 -9.02 -1.53
C LYS A 205 11.88 -7.83 -0.86
N ASP A 206 12.52 -8.15 0.27
CA ASP A 206 13.29 -7.21 1.09
C ASP A 206 12.43 -6.08 1.71
N TYR A 207 11.10 -6.18 1.68
CA TYR A 207 10.21 -5.25 2.38
C TYR A 207 10.03 -5.69 3.83
N GLU A 208 10.45 -4.83 4.77
CA GLU A 208 10.47 -5.14 6.21
C GLU A 208 9.09 -5.53 6.77
N PHE A 209 8.02 -4.93 6.24
CA PHE A 209 6.65 -5.10 6.75
C PHE A 209 5.83 -6.16 6.00
N THR A 210 6.49 -7.09 5.31
CA THR A 210 5.80 -8.10 4.47
C THR A 210 4.75 -8.90 5.25
N GLU A 211 5.05 -9.30 6.50
CA GLU A 211 4.09 -10.02 7.36
C GLU A 211 2.85 -9.18 7.68
N ASP A 212 3.02 -7.88 7.96
CA ASP A 212 1.90 -6.97 8.23
C ASP A 212 1.02 -6.80 6.98
N ILE A 213 1.63 -6.73 5.79
CA ILE A 213 0.90 -6.68 4.52
C ILE A 213 0.04 -7.95 4.34
N TYR A 214 0.60 -9.13 4.58
CA TYR A 214 -0.15 -10.38 4.49
C TYR A 214 -1.26 -10.49 5.55
N HIS A 215 -1.00 -10.00 6.76
CA HIS A 215 -2.00 -9.96 7.81
C HIS A 215 -3.19 -9.06 7.43
N ILE A 216 -2.92 -7.82 6.99
CA ILE A 216 -3.95 -6.89 6.52
C ILE A 216 -4.72 -7.48 5.33
N THR A 217 -4.02 -8.05 4.37
CA THR A 217 -4.62 -8.75 3.21
C THR A 217 -5.60 -9.83 3.67
N THR A 218 -5.24 -10.59 4.71
CA THR A 218 -6.10 -11.62 5.31
C THR A 218 -7.31 -11.02 6.01
N LEU A 219 -7.15 -9.91 6.75
CA LEU A 219 -8.24 -9.21 7.40
C LEU A 219 -9.26 -8.65 6.39
N VAL A 220 -8.79 -8.06 5.28
CA VAL A 220 -9.67 -7.60 4.19
C VAL A 220 -10.46 -8.78 3.61
N LYS A 221 -9.78 -9.89 3.26
CA LYS A 221 -10.45 -11.11 2.76
C LYS A 221 -11.43 -11.70 3.78
N GLY A 222 -11.11 -11.59 5.06
CA GLY A 222 -11.96 -11.99 6.18
C GLY A 222 -13.12 -11.03 6.48
N LYS A 223 -13.24 -9.93 5.73
CA LYS A 223 -14.27 -8.88 5.89
C LYS A 223 -14.26 -8.24 7.28
N ASP A 224 -13.07 -7.94 7.79
CA ASP A 224 -12.93 -7.15 9.01
C ASP A 224 -13.68 -5.81 8.90
N GLU A 225 -14.38 -5.43 9.96
CA GLU A 225 -15.25 -4.24 9.98
C GLU A 225 -14.46 -2.95 9.74
N GLN A 226 -13.23 -2.85 10.26
CA GLN A 226 -12.42 -1.64 10.12
C GLN A 226 -11.88 -1.46 8.70
N LEU A 227 -11.74 -2.56 7.95
CA LEU A 227 -11.23 -2.57 6.57
C LEU A 227 -12.33 -2.77 5.52
N GLN A 228 -13.60 -2.79 5.93
CA GLN A 228 -14.74 -2.99 5.03
C GLN A 228 -14.81 -1.95 3.91
N PHE A 229 -14.29 -0.74 4.14
CA PHE A 229 -14.22 0.30 3.12
C PHE A 229 -13.40 -0.12 1.89
N VAL A 230 -12.41 -1.01 2.05
CA VAL A 230 -11.59 -1.53 0.94
C VAL A 230 -12.48 -2.31 -0.04
N ASP A 231 -13.27 -3.25 0.47
CA ASP A 231 -14.19 -4.04 -0.34
C ASP A 231 -15.23 -3.15 -1.06
N ILE A 232 -15.73 -2.13 -0.36
CA ILE A 232 -16.68 -1.17 -0.92
C ILE A 232 -16.02 -0.38 -2.07
N ALA A 233 -14.82 0.15 -1.84
CA ALA A 233 -14.08 0.92 -2.83
C ALA A 233 -13.73 0.09 -4.07
N VAL A 234 -13.29 -1.16 -3.89
CA VAL A 234 -13.01 -2.08 -5.00
C VAL A 234 -14.26 -2.37 -5.82
N LYS A 235 -15.41 -2.62 -5.17
CA LYS A 235 -16.69 -2.82 -5.88
C LYS A 235 -17.09 -1.59 -6.69
N ILE A 236 -16.98 -0.40 -6.11
CA ILE A 236 -17.27 0.86 -6.82
C ILE A 236 -16.31 1.03 -8.00
N ALA A 237 -15.03 0.70 -7.84
CA ALA A 237 -14.04 0.76 -8.91
C ALA A 237 -14.44 -0.13 -10.10
N PHE A 238 -14.88 -1.37 -9.87
CA PHE A 238 -15.36 -2.25 -10.94
C PHE A 238 -16.65 -1.75 -11.60
N GLN A 239 -17.54 -1.07 -10.86
CA GLN A 239 -18.78 -0.52 -11.41
C GLN A 239 -18.58 0.73 -12.26
N THR A 240 -17.52 1.50 -12.00
CA THR A 240 -17.26 2.80 -12.62
C THR A 240 -16.18 2.75 -13.70
N SER A 241 -15.35 1.70 -13.70
CA SER A 241 -14.28 1.54 -14.69
C SER A 241 -14.81 0.95 -15.99
N SER A 242 -14.14 1.30 -17.10
CA SER A 242 -14.45 0.75 -18.42
C SER A 242 -13.77 -0.60 -18.63
N THR A 243 -14.43 -1.48 -19.37
CA THR A 243 -13.86 -2.74 -19.84
C THR A 243 -13.37 -2.62 -21.28
N TYR A 244 -12.43 -3.49 -21.64
CA TYR A 244 -11.83 -3.57 -22.97
C TYR A 244 -11.92 -5.01 -23.48
N ALA A 245 -12.03 -5.18 -24.80
CA ALA A 245 -12.02 -6.51 -25.41
C ALA A 245 -10.59 -7.08 -25.37
N TYR A 246 -10.46 -8.32 -24.90
CA TYR A 246 -9.23 -9.08 -24.86
C TYR A 246 -9.39 -10.40 -25.63
N ASN A 247 -8.29 -10.87 -26.22
CA ASN A 247 -8.22 -12.14 -26.91
C ASN A 247 -7.10 -13.00 -26.31
N ASP A 248 -7.44 -14.20 -25.86
CA ASP A 248 -6.49 -15.10 -25.20
C ASP A 248 -5.45 -15.73 -26.15
N SER A 249 -5.56 -15.49 -27.46
CA SER A 249 -4.62 -15.96 -28.48
C SER A 249 -3.35 -15.12 -28.63
N GLU A 250 -3.20 -14.04 -27.84
CA GLU A 250 -2.00 -13.20 -27.83
C GLU A 250 -0.75 -13.95 -27.33
N VAL A 251 0.41 -13.67 -27.93
CA VAL A 251 1.69 -14.29 -27.54
C VAL A 251 2.09 -13.82 -26.13
N PRO A 252 2.51 -14.73 -25.21
CA PRO A 252 2.89 -14.33 -23.86
C PRO A 252 4.08 -13.37 -23.92
N LYS A 253 3.96 -12.26 -23.19
CA LYS A 253 5.05 -11.30 -22.99
C LYS A 253 5.72 -11.59 -21.64
N PRO A 254 7.06 -11.53 -21.55
CA PRO A 254 7.73 -11.68 -20.28
C PRO A 254 7.37 -10.52 -19.35
N LEU A 255 7.24 -10.84 -18.06
CA LEU A 255 7.03 -9.84 -17.01
C LEU A 255 8.21 -8.86 -16.97
N GLN A 256 7.89 -7.58 -16.90
CA GLN A 256 8.86 -6.50 -16.80
C GLN A 256 8.97 -6.04 -15.34
N LEU A 257 10.00 -6.53 -14.65
CA LEU A 257 10.36 -6.05 -13.32
C LEU A 257 11.40 -4.91 -13.42
N PRO A 258 11.27 -3.83 -12.63
CA PRO A 258 12.28 -2.79 -12.58
C PRO A 258 13.57 -3.33 -11.95
N THR A 259 14.68 -3.29 -12.68
CA THR A 259 16.00 -3.67 -12.14
C THR A 259 16.59 -2.64 -11.20
N LYS A 260 16.24 -1.36 -11.38
CA LYS A 260 16.61 -0.25 -10.51
C LYS A 260 15.55 0.84 -10.57
N LEU A 261 15.25 1.46 -9.43
CA LEU A 261 14.40 2.64 -9.38
C LEU A 261 15.13 3.87 -9.95
N PRO A 262 14.40 4.80 -10.61
CA PRO A 262 14.99 6.05 -11.09
C PRO A 262 15.52 6.88 -9.92
N GLN A 263 16.45 7.80 -10.19
CA GLN A 263 16.99 8.66 -9.14
C GLN A 263 15.93 9.66 -8.66
N LYS A 264 15.79 9.81 -7.34
CA LYS A 264 14.98 10.88 -6.74
C LYS A 264 15.62 12.23 -7.07
N VAL A 265 14.79 13.23 -7.32
CA VAL A 265 15.23 14.60 -7.56
C VAL A 265 14.69 15.49 -6.44
N LEU A 266 15.47 16.50 -6.09
CA LEU A 266 15.11 17.46 -5.06
C LEU A 266 14.04 18.42 -5.61
N LYS A 267 12.86 18.46 -5.00
CA LYS A 267 11.72 19.30 -5.44
C LYS A 267 11.14 20.11 -4.30
N GLU A 268 10.73 21.33 -4.59
CA GLU A 268 9.86 22.12 -3.72
C GLU A 268 8.42 21.62 -3.93
N VAL A 269 7.68 21.45 -2.83
CA VAL A 269 6.31 20.93 -2.79
C VAL A 269 5.42 21.92 -2.09
#